data_AF-A0A7V9ANV8-F1
#
_entry.id   AF-A0A7V9ANV8-F1
#
_cell.length_a   1.000
_cell.length_b   1.000
_cell.length_c   1.000
_cell.angle_alpha   90.00
_cell.angle_beta   90.00
_cell.angle_gamma   90.00
#
_symmetry.space_group_name_H-M   'P 1'
#
loop_
_entity.id
_entity.type
_entity.pdbx_description
1 polymer ?
#
loop_
_entity_poly.entity_id
_entity_poly.type
_entity_poly.pdbx_seq_one_letter_code
_entity_poly.pdbx_strand_id
1 'polypeptide(L)'
;MKAKSIKGNTTAEIQTALRQSIADRYEPTLAIIFLTNIENAERIRSIFDKEGIAIFGASTSGKFSEHGIETDDIVALLLDIPRDYFRIVLKDYHTTPPYESARLVGETGMQAFNHPAFIISSSDISISGEDVINGLMDAAGHQVTIIGGMAGEQVNFTGIVFTNDSSSSNGLLALIIDKDKVEVNGLAVSGWKPVGTEKEITKAEGIWVYSIDNEPAMSVIKKFLGKEISFSKQTEGLVPVNIDFPLQVQRESGTPMMRPVLLWNTADQSVMIGGGAKKGAKFRFSLPPDLDVIDTV
;
A
#
# COMPACT_ATOMS: atom_id res chain seq x y z
N MET A 1 -15.68 1.01 20.49
CA MET A 1 -14.80 -0.02 19.94
C MET A 1 -13.61 -0.17 20.86
N LYS A 2 -13.38 -1.36 21.43
CA LYS A 2 -12.12 -1.66 22.15
C LYS A 2 -11.12 -2.22 21.12
N ALA A 3 -9.84 -1.94 21.33
CA ALA A 3 -8.77 -2.42 20.46
C ALA A 3 -7.58 -2.90 21.30
N LYS A 4 -6.88 -3.93 20.84
CA LYS A 4 -5.64 -4.44 21.45
C LYS A 4 -4.67 -4.88 20.35
N SER A 5 -3.42 -4.52 20.48
CA SER A 5 -2.34 -5.00 19.61
C SER A 5 -1.71 -6.26 20.20
N ILE A 6 -1.45 -7.26 19.36
CA ILE A 6 -0.63 -8.43 19.70
C ILE A 6 0.49 -8.57 18.66
N LYS A 7 1.62 -9.14 19.08
CA LYS A 7 2.78 -9.35 18.22
C LYS A 7 3.56 -10.60 18.59
N GLY A 8 4.38 -11.07 17.67
CA GLY A 8 5.26 -12.22 17.87
C GLY A 8 6.06 -12.57 16.63
N ASN A 9 7.16 -13.28 16.84
CA ASN A 9 8.05 -13.78 15.78
C ASN A 9 7.57 -15.11 15.21
N THR A 10 6.68 -15.80 15.93
CA THR A 10 6.16 -17.11 15.54
C THR A 10 4.64 -17.18 15.66
N THR A 11 4.03 -18.09 14.89
CA THR A 11 2.59 -18.34 14.97
C THR A 11 2.15 -18.84 16.36
N ALA A 12 3.04 -19.51 17.09
CA ALA A 12 2.77 -20.00 18.45
C ALA A 12 2.73 -18.86 19.49
N GLU A 13 3.61 -17.86 19.35
CA GLU A 13 3.56 -16.64 20.15
C GLU A 13 2.26 -15.88 19.90
N ILE A 14 1.86 -15.72 18.63
CA ILE A 14 0.59 -15.08 18.28
C ILE A 14 -0.61 -15.83 18.86
N GLN A 15 -0.64 -17.16 18.78
CA GLN A 15 -1.70 -17.95 19.39
C GLN A 15 -1.78 -17.74 20.91
N THR A 16 -0.63 -17.67 21.58
CA THR A 16 -0.56 -17.43 23.02
C THR A 16 -1.04 -16.03 23.38
N ALA A 17 -0.57 -15.00 22.66
CA ALA A 17 -0.96 -13.61 22.86
C ALA A 17 -2.45 -13.37 22.58
N LEU A 18 -3.02 -14.05 21.56
CA LEU A 18 -4.45 -13.99 21.26
C LEU A 18 -5.27 -14.58 22.40
N ARG A 19 -4.92 -15.78 22.89
CA ARG A 19 -5.60 -16.43 24.03
C ARG A 19 -5.59 -15.58 25.28
N GLN A 20 -4.45 -14.96 25.59
CA GLN A 20 -4.33 -14.03 26.71
C GLN A 20 -5.20 -12.79 26.51
N SER A 21 -5.26 -12.26 25.29
CA SER A 21 -6.03 -11.04 24.98
C SER A 21 -7.53 -11.22 25.17
N ILE A 22 -8.07 -12.40 24.82
CA ILE A 22 -9.51 -12.73 24.89
C ILE A 22 -9.94 -13.31 26.24
N ALA A 23 -9.00 -13.64 27.14
CA ALA A 23 -9.28 -14.26 28.43
C ALA A 23 -10.22 -13.42 29.33
N ASP A 24 -10.12 -12.09 29.24
CA ASP A 24 -10.90 -11.14 30.06
C ASP A 24 -12.25 -10.75 29.43
N ARG A 25 -12.90 -11.67 28.71
CA ARG A 25 -14.15 -11.43 27.95
C ARG A 25 -14.04 -10.30 26.92
N TYR A 26 -12.85 -10.13 26.36
CA TYR A 26 -12.66 -9.30 25.18
C TYR A 26 -13.01 -10.13 23.96
N GLU A 27 -13.99 -9.68 23.16
CA GLU A 27 -14.55 -10.42 22.04
C GLU A 27 -14.25 -9.71 20.71
N PRO A 28 -12.98 -9.67 20.26
CA PRO A 28 -12.65 -9.08 18.98
C PRO A 28 -13.32 -9.89 17.87
N THR A 29 -13.83 -9.20 16.86
CA THR A 29 -14.51 -9.80 15.70
C THR A 29 -13.72 -9.60 14.41
N LEU A 30 -12.74 -8.69 14.43
CA LEU A 30 -11.90 -8.30 13.31
C LEU A 30 -10.44 -8.24 13.78
N ALA A 31 -9.54 -8.74 12.94
CA ALA A 31 -8.10 -8.60 13.07
C ALA A 31 -7.53 -7.98 11.80
N ILE A 32 -6.77 -6.88 11.96
CA ILE A 32 -5.91 -6.33 10.91
C ILE A 32 -4.51 -6.87 11.16
N ILE A 33 -4.01 -7.70 10.25
CA ILE A 33 -2.78 -8.48 10.45
C ILE A 33 -1.74 -8.11 9.41
N PHE A 34 -0.54 -7.76 9.88
CA PHE A 34 0.64 -7.56 9.07
C PHE A 34 1.71 -8.59 9.42
N LEU A 35 2.28 -9.24 8.42
CA LEU A 35 3.38 -10.21 8.58
C LEU A 35 4.51 -9.96 7.59
N THR A 36 5.73 -10.40 7.91
CA THR A 36 6.87 -10.32 6.97
C THR A 36 7.14 -11.67 6.32
N ASN A 37 7.09 -12.77 7.06
CA ASN A 37 7.19 -14.12 6.53
C ASN A 37 5.82 -14.64 6.06
N ILE A 38 5.60 -14.62 4.74
CA ILE A 38 4.36 -15.07 4.10
C ILE A 38 4.00 -16.52 4.37
N GLU A 39 4.97 -17.38 4.71
CA GLU A 39 4.74 -18.79 5.05
C GLU A 39 3.89 -18.94 6.33
N ASN A 40 3.86 -17.92 7.18
CA ASN A 40 3.05 -17.91 8.40
C ASN A 40 1.55 -17.68 8.12
N ALA A 41 1.17 -17.22 6.92
CA ALA A 41 -0.21 -16.81 6.62
C ALA A 41 -1.23 -17.95 6.84
N GLU A 42 -1.00 -19.16 6.33
CA GLU A 42 -1.92 -20.29 6.50
C GLU A 42 -2.16 -20.67 7.97
N ARG A 43 -1.09 -20.64 8.77
CA ARG A 43 -1.17 -20.94 10.20
C ARG A 43 -1.89 -19.83 10.96
N ILE A 44 -1.63 -18.57 10.60
CA ILE A 44 -2.32 -17.41 11.18
C ILE A 44 -3.81 -17.45 10.85
N ARG A 45 -4.19 -17.70 9.59
CA ARG A 45 -5.58 -17.90 9.19
C ARG A 45 -6.27 -18.94 10.07
N SER A 46 -5.65 -20.12 10.19
CA SER A 46 -6.16 -21.20 11.05
C SER A 46 -6.29 -20.84 12.54
N ILE A 47 -5.46 -19.95 13.07
CA ILE A 47 -5.52 -19.50 14.47
C ILE A 47 -6.74 -18.59 14.68
N PHE A 48 -6.95 -17.61 13.81
CA PHE A 48 -8.01 -16.62 13.95
C PHE A 48 -9.38 -17.18 13.54
N ASP A 49 -9.43 -18.07 12.55
CA ASP A 49 -10.66 -18.78 12.13
C ASP A 49 -11.30 -19.56 13.29
N LYS A 50 -10.47 -20.20 14.13
CA LYS A 50 -10.95 -20.98 15.29
C LYS A 50 -11.65 -20.13 16.33
N GLU A 51 -11.25 -18.87 16.44
CA GLU A 51 -11.87 -17.88 17.33
C GLU A 51 -12.98 -17.09 16.61
N GLY A 52 -13.25 -17.42 15.34
CA GLY A 52 -14.25 -16.74 14.50
C GLY A 52 -13.86 -15.32 14.10
N ILE A 53 -12.63 -14.89 14.28
CA ILE A 53 -12.21 -13.50 14.06
C ILE A 53 -11.95 -13.28 12.57
N ALA A 54 -12.64 -12.31 11.96
CA ALA A 54 -12.47 -11.98 10.55
C ALA A 54 -11.08 -11.36 10.29
N ILE A 55 -10.45 -11.68 9.17
CA ILE A 55 -9.07 -11.28 8.88
C ILE A 55 -9.01 -10.30 7.71
N PHE A 56 -8.41 -9.14 7.95
CA PHE A 56 -7.77 -8.32 6.91
C PHE A 56 -6.26 -8.50 7.05
N GLY A 57 -5.65 -9.30 6.18
CA GLY A 57 -4.25 -9.67 6.26
C GLY A 57 -3.42 -9.17 5.07
N ALA A 58 -2.22 -8.65 5.33
CA ALA A 58 -1.29 -8.22 4.29
C ALA A 58 0.17 -8.50 4.68
N SER A 59 1.00 -8.84 3.70
CA SER A 59 2.45 -8.91 3.91
C SER A 59 3.10 -7.53 3.82
N THR A 60 4.18 -7.31 4.58
CA THR A 60 4.93 -6.04 4.58
C THR A 60 6.40 -6.26 4.92
N SER A 61 7.28 -5.36 4.46
CA SER A 61 8.69 -5.31 4.87
C SER A 61 8.88 -4.77 6.29
N GLY A 62 7.94 -3.95 6.78
CA GLY A 62 8.07 -3.24 8.06
C GLY A 62 6.70 -2.93 8.65
N LYS A 63 6.65 -2.82 9.98
CA LYS A 63 5.42 -2.64 10.74
C LYS A 63 5.63 -1.50 11.73
N PHE A 64 4.62 -0.66 11.88
CA PHE A 64 4.63 0.43 12.85
C PHE A 64 3.53 0.18 13.87
N SER A 65 3.81 0.47 15.13
CA SER A 65 2.86 0.48 16.23
C SER A 65 2.96 1.82 16.98
N GLU A 66 2.17 1.98 18.04
CA GLU A 66 2.30 3.06 19.01
C GLU A 66 3.68 3.12 19.69
N HIS A 67 4.48 2.05 19.59
CA HIS A 67 5.83 1.96 20.14
C HIS A 67 6.94 2.21 19.11
N GLY A 68 6.57 2.55 17.87
CA GLY A 68 7.51 2.83 16.78
C GLY A 68 7.62 1.66 15.80
N ILE A 69 8.84 1.43 15.28
CA ILE A 69 9.10 0.36 14.30
C ILE A 69 9.15 -0.98 15.03
N GLU A 70 8.32 -1.92 14.57
CA GLU A 70 8.24 -3.27 15.11
C GLU A 70 9.18 -4.22 14.35
N THR A 71 10.02 -4.93 15.10
CA THR A 71 10.95 -5.93 14.57
C THR A 71 10.35 -7.33 14.50
N ASP A 72 9.27 -7.57 15.25
CA ASP A 72 8.58 -8.86 15.27
C ASP A 72 8.07 -9.21 13.87
N ASP A 73 7.99 -10.51 13.54
CA ASP A 73 7.50 -10.94 12.22
C ASP A 73 6.02 -10.57 12.01
N ILE A 74 5.19 -10.78 13.03
CA ILE A 74 3.73 -10.70 12.95
C ILE A 74 3.22 -9.67 13.94
N VAL A 75 2.38 -8.75 13.47
CA VAL A 75 1.63 -7.79 14.30
C VAL A 75 0.15 -7.87 13.90
N ALA A 76 -0.74 -7.95 14.89
CA ALA A 76 -2.17 -7.95 14.67
C ALA A 76 -2.87 -6.94 15.60
N LEU A 77 -3.69 -6.08 15.00
CA LEU A 77 -4.62 -5.20 15.71
C LEU A 77 -5.97 -5.92 15.81
N LEU A 78 -6.36 -6.28 17.03
CA LEU A 78 -7.64 -6.89 17.34
C LEU A 78 -8.67 -5.79 17.60
N LEU A 79 -9.84 -5.87 16.97
CA LEU A 79 -10.91 -4.89 17.08
C LEU A 79 -12.21 -5.57 17.52
N ASP A 80 -12.79 -5.07 18.60
CA ASP A 80 -14.15 -5.38 19.05
C ASP A 80 -15.13 -4.41 18.40
N ILE A 81 -15.63 -4.85 17.24
CA ILE A 81 -16.53 -4.12 16.34
C ILE A 81 -17.72 -5.04 15.95
N PRO A 82 -18.97 -4.57 15.95
CA PRO A 82 -20.08 -5.39 15.45
C PRO A 82 -19.87 -5.86 14.00
N ARG A 83 -20.12 -7.14 13.72
CA ARG A 83 -19.94 -7.72 12.35
C ARG A 83 -20.81 -7.04 11.30
N ASP A 84 -21.94 -6.48 11.70
CA ASP A 84 -22.81 -5.75 10.79
C ASP A 84 -22.22 -4.40 10.34
N TYR A 85 -21.14 -3.93 10.98
CA TYR A 85 -20.53 -2.62 10.66
C TYR A 85 -19.38 -2.71 9.66
N PHE A 86 -19.02 -3.92 9.22
CA PHE A 86 -17.96 -4.09 8.23
C PHE A 86 -18.18 -5.28 7.29
N ARG A 87 -17.49 -5.26 6.15
CA ARG A 87 -17.36 -6.38 5.22
C ARG A 87 -15.90 -6.53 4.81
N ILE A 88 -15.46 -7.75 4.56
CA ILE A 88 -14.13 -8.01 3.99
C ILE A 88 -14.32 -8.65 2.62
N VAL A 89 -13.66 -8.10 1.62
CA VAL A 89 -13.74 -8.57 0.23
C VAL A 89 -12.32 -8.73 -0.31
N LEU A 90 -12.04 -9.89 -0.90
CA LEU A 90 -10.81 -10.14 -1.65
C LEU A 90 -11.17 -10.45 -3.11
N LYS A 91 -10.58 -9.70 -4.04
CA LYS A 91 -10.74 -9.87 -5.49
C LYS A 91 -9.38 -10.09 -6.13
N ASP A 92 -9.23 -11.18 -6.86
CA ASP A 92 -8.01 -11.50 -7.57
C ASP A 92 -8.00 -10.90 -9.00
N TYR A 93 -6.83 -10.52 -9.47
CA TYR A 93 -6.61 -9.88 -10.77
C TYR A 93 -6.42 -10.86 -11.94
N HIS A 94 -6.34 -12.17 -11.72
CA HIS A 94 -6.10 -13.18 -12.77
C HIS A 94 -7.18 -13.16 -13.86
N THR A 95 -8.43 -12.93 -13.49
CA THR A 95 -9.57 -12.97 -14.42
C THR A 95 -10.18 -11.60 -14.68
N THR A 96 -9.94 -10.64 -13.79
CA THR A 96 -10.56 -9.32 -13.82
C THR A 96 -9.50 -8.24 -13.63
N PRO A 97 -9.32 -7.31 -14.59
CA PRO A 97 -8.32 -6.26 -14.48
C PRO A 97 -8.44 -5.43 -13.19
N PRO A 98 -7.36 -4.78 -12.71
CA PRO A 98 -7.35 -4.04 -11.44
C PRO A 98 -8.49 -3.01 -11.30
N TYR A 99 -8.74 -2.22 -12.35
CA TYR A 99 -9.83 -1.25 -12.38
C TYR A 99 -11.21 -1.89 -12.16
N GLU A 100 -11.54 -2.95 -12.91
CA GLU A 100 -12.84 -3.62 -12.79
C GLU A 100 -12.98 -4.36 -11.45
N SER A 101 -11.89 -4.98 -10.98
CA SER A 101 -11.86 -5.60 -9.65
C SER A 101 -12.16 -4.58 -8.54
N ALA A 102 -11.58 -3.39 -8.63
CA ALA A 102 -11.83 -2.29 -7.72
C ALA A 102 -13.25 -1.73 -7.83
N ARG A 103 -13.79 -1.61 -9.04
CA ARG A 103 -15.18 -1.21 -9.30
C ARG A 103 -16.17 -2.16 -8.63
N LEU A 104 -15.96 -3.47 -8.76
CA LEU A 104 -16.78 -4.51 -8.10
C LEU A 104 -16.69 -4.44 -6.57
N VAL A 105 -15.52 -4.13 -6.01
CA VAL A 105 -15.37 -3.89 -4.56
C VAL A 105 -16.17 -2.66 -4.13
N GLY A 106 -16.10 -1.57 -4.90
CA GLY A 106 -16.89 -0.36 -4.66
C GLY A 106 -18.40 -0.63 -4.69
N GLU A 107 -18.88 -1.35 -5.70
CA GLU A 107 -20.28 -1.79 -5.81
C GLU A 107 -20.69 -2.64 -4.60
N THR A 108 -19.82 -3.56 -4.15
CA THR A 108 -20.08 -4.38 -2.95
C THR A 108 -20.23 -3.51 -1.70
N GLY A 109 -19.42 -2.46 -1.57
CA GLY A 109 -19.51 -1.53 -0.45
C GLY A 109 -20.80 -0.70 -0.47
N MET A 110 -21.20 -0.21 -1.64
CA MET A 110 -22.45 0.54 -1.81
C MET A 110 -23.71 -0.33 -1.61
N GLN A 111 -23.61 -1.62 -1.87
CA GLN A 111 -24.68 -2.58 -1.56
C GLN A 111 -24.76 -2.88 -0.06
N ALA A 112 -23.63 -2.88 0.63
CA ALA A 112 -23.56 -3.19 2.06
C ALA A 112 -23.98 -2.00 2.94
N PHE A 113 -23.56 -0.78 2.60
CA PHE A 113 -23.69 0.41 3.44
C PHE A 113 -24.07 1.65 2.64
N ASN A 114 -24.81 2.57 3.26
CA ASN A 114 -25.16 3.86 2.63
C ASN A 114 -23.93 4.76 2.47
N HIS A 115 -23.05 4.77 3.48
CA HIS A 115 -21.83 5.56 3.51
C HIS A 115 -20.61 4.66 3.78
N PRO A 116 -20.12 3.91 2.80
CA PRO A 116 -18.96 3.04 2.99
C PRO A 116 -17.65 3.84 3.09
N ALA A 117 -16.73 3.35 3.91
CA ALA A 117 -15.29 3.66 3.83
C ALA A 117 -14.52 2.40 3.45
N PHE A 118 -13.39 2.55 2.78
CA PHE A 118 -12.55 1.45 2.31
C PHE A 118 -11.16 1.56 2.90
N ILE A 119 -10.74 0.55 3.67
CA ILE A 119 -9.34 0.29 4.01
C ILE A 119 -8.85 -0.82 3.09
N ILE A 120 -7.87 -0.54 2.24
CA ILE A 120 -7.44 -1.45 1.18
C ILE A 120 -5.98 -1.88 1.29
N SER A 121 -5.70 -3.08 0.81
CA SER A 121 -4.34 -3.52 0.50
C SER A 121 -4.38 -4.26 -0.82
N SER A 122 -3.55 -3.87 -1.77
CA SER A 122 -3.37 -4.62 -3.01
C SER A 122 -2.10 -5.44 -2.96
N SER A 123 -2.04 -6.58 -3.64
CA SER A 123 -0.79 -7.28 -3.96
C SER A 123 -0.62 -7.30 -5.47
N ASP A 124 0.63 -7.20 -5.95
CA ASP A 124 1.09 -6.98 -7.34
C ASP A 124 1.58 -5.54 -7.59
N ILE A 125 2.91 -5.40 -7.66
CA ILE A 125 3.61 -4.14 -7.92
C ILE A 125 3.47 -3.65 -9.37
N SER A 126 3.07 -4.53 -10.29
CA SER A 126 2.96 -4.20 -11.71
C SER A 126 1.68 -3.43 -12.06
N ILE A 127 0.71 -3.38 -11.15
CA ILE A 127 -0.56 -2.70 -11.39
C ILE A 127 -0.45 -1.18 -11.20
N SER A 128 -1.36 -0.46 -11.86
CA SER A 128 -1.61 0.94 -11.58
C SER A 128 -2.44 1.09 -10.30
N GLY A 129 -1.84 1.65 -9.25
CA GLY A 129 -2.59 2.03 -8.06
C GLY A 129 -3.68 3.09 -8.35
N GLU A 130 -3.50 3.93 -9.37
CA GLU A 130 -4.55 4.86 -9.82
C GLU A 130 -5.77 4.12 -10.35
N ASP A 131 -5.59 3.00 -11.05
CA ASP A 131 -6.72 2.21 -11.59
C ASP A 131 -7.58 1.64 -10.47
N VAL A 132 -6.95 1.18 -9.39
CA VAL A 132 -7.64 0.71 -8.18
C VAL A 132 -8.45 1.85 -7.54
N ILE A 133 -7.84 3.02 -7.36
CA ILE A 133 -8.52 4.17 -6.75
C ILE A 133 -9.68 4.65 -7.63
N ASN A 134 -9.46 4.77 -8.95
CA ASN A 134 -10.49 5.21 -9.90
C ASN A 134 -11.65 4.22 -9.95
N GLY A 135 -11.39 2.91 -10.00
CA GLY A 135 -12.44 1.90 -10.00
C GLY A 135 -13.34 1.99 -8.76
N LEU A 136 -12.74 2.15 -7.57
CA LEU A 136 -13.49 2.36 -6.32
C LEU A 136 -14.31 3.65 -6.36
N MET A 137 -13.73 4.77 -6.81
CA MET A 137 -14.40 6.07 -6.87
C MET A 137 -15.55 6.10 -7.89
N ASP A 138 -15.40 5.44 -9.03
CA ASP A 138 -16.44 5.42 -10.06
C ASP A 138 -17.67 4.61 -9.62
N ALA A 139 -17.49 3.64 -8.71
CA ALA A 139 -18.58 2.88 -8.12
C ALA A 139 -19.17 3.52 -6.85
N ALA A 140 -18.32 4.02 -5.94
CA ALA A 140 -18.73 4.50 -4.61
C ALA A 140 -18.79 6.05 -4.48
N GLY A 141 -18.43 6.77 -5.54
CA GLY A 141 -18.41 8.23 -5.62
C GLY A 141 -17.05 8.86 -5.26
N HIS A 142 -16.73 10.00 -5.86
CA HIS A 142 -15.43 10.69 -5.69
C HIS A 142 -15.17 11.27 -4.29
N GLN A 143 -16.17 11.30 -3.41
CA GLN A 143 -16.04 11.77 -2.01
C GLN A 143 -15.85 10.62 -1.02
N VAL A 144 -15.79 9.38 -1.52
CA VAL A 144 -15.65 8.19 -0.68
C VAL A 144 -14.28 8.14 0.01
N THR A 145 -14.27 7.71 1.26
CA THR A 145 -13.02 7.56 2.03
C THR A 145 -12.31 6.27 1.61
N ILE A 146 -11.14 6.40 0.99
CA ILE A 146 -10.27 5.28 0.62
C ILE A 146 -8.91 5.51 1.28
N ILE A 147 -8.49 4.55 2.10
CA ILE A 147 -7.21 4.56 2.81
C ILE A 147 -6.56 3.20 2.57
N GLY A 148 -5.24 3.13 2.50
CA GLY A 148 -4.58 1.84 2.34
C GLY A 148 -3.25 1.92 1.61
N GLY A 149 -2.81 0.77 1.12
CA GLY A 149 -1.54 0.65 0.43
C GLY A 149 -1.42 -0.64 -0.36
N MET A 150 -0.18 -1.10 -0.47
CA MET A 150 0.19 -2.30 -1.20
C MET A 150 0.96 -3.24 -0.27
N ALA A 151 0.60 -4.52 -0.30
CA ALA A 151 1.34 -5.59 0.35
C ALA A 151 2.60 -5.88 -0.45
N GLY A 152 3.71 -6.09 0.24
CA GLY A 152 4.97 -6.43 -0.41
C GLY A 152 6.18 -6.25 0.49
N GLU A 153 7.31 -6.77 0.02
CA GLU A 153 8.61 -6.57 0.65
C GLU A 153 9.60 -5.81 -0.27
N GLN A 154 10.73 -5.36 0.26
CA GLN A 154 11.61 -4.40 -0.42
C GLN A 154 12.54 -5.01 -1.48
N VAL A 155 12.78 -6.32 -1.44
CA VAL A 155 13.79 -7.01 -2.25
C VAL A 155 13.24 -7.37 -3.63
N ASN A 156 12.12 -8.06 -3.67
CA ASN A 156 11.48 -8.60 -4.88
C ASN A 156 10.08 -8.02 -5.11
N PHE A 157 9.59 -7.14 -4.24
CA PHE A 157 8.23 -6.58 -4.29
C PHE A 157 7.13 -7.63 -4.31
N THR A 158 7.43 -8.85 -3.83
CA THR A 158 6.44 -9.92 -3.72
C THR A 158 5.66 -9.74 -2.42
N GLY A 159 4.38 -10.04 -2.48
CA GLY A 159 3.51 -9.94 -1.33
C GLY A 159 2.30 -10.82 -1.47
N ILE A 160 1.54 -10.91 -0.40
CA ILE A 160 0.21 -11.50 -0.38
C ILE A 160 -0.74 -10.63 0.43
N VAL A 161 -2.00 -10.66 0.03
CA VAL A 161 -3.13 -10.27 0.88
C VAL A 161 -3.96 -11.50 1.19
N PHE A 162 -4.60 -11.55 2.35
CA PHE A 162 -5.32 -12.74 2.79
C PHE A 162 -6.50 -12.42 3.72
N THR A 163 -7.48 -13.32 3.67
CA THR A 163 -8.63 -13.42 4.57
C THR A 163 -8.59 -14.77 5.28
N ASN A 164 -9.61 -15.07 6.07
CA ASN A 164 -9.85 -16.39 6.65
C ASN A 164 -9.78 -17.49 5.57
N ASP A 165 -10.50 -17.30 4.46
CA ASP A 165 -10.76 -18.35 3.48
C ASP A 165 -9.77 -18.39 2.30
N SER A 166 -9.05 -17.30 2.04
CA SER A 166 -8.23 -17.19 0.83
C SER A 166 -7.01 -16.29 1.00
N SER A 167 -6.03 -16.47 0.12
CA SER A 167 -4.88 -15.58 -0.06
C SER A 167 -4.65 -15.32 -1.55
N SER A 168 -4.07 -14.17 -1.88
CA SER A 168 -3.71 -13.80 -3.25
C SER A 168 -2.43 -12.99 -3.29
N SER A 169 -1.55 -13.32 -4.24
CA SER A 169 -0.34 -12.55 -4.57
C SER A 169 -0.63 -11.40 -5.55
N ASN A 170 -1.85 -11.29 -6.06
CA ASN A 170 -2.21 -10.46 -7.19
C ASN A 170 -3.70 -10.12 -7.10
N GLY A 171 -4.06 -9.38 -6.05
CA GLY A 171 -5.45 -9.06 -5.77
C GLY A 171 -5.62 -7.85 -4.88
N LEU A 172 -6.86 -7.37 -4.83
CA LEU A 172 -7.35 -6.29 -3.98
C LEU A 172 -8.07 -6.88 -2.76
N LEU A 173 -7.55 -6.63 -1.57
CA LEU A 173 -8.23 -6.84 -0.32
C LEU A 173 -8.81 -5.51 0.19
N ALA A 174 -10.08 -5.51 0.57
CA ALA A 174 -10.77 -4.37 1.14
C ALA A 174 -11.50 -4.74 2.42
N LEU A 175 -11.25 -3.97 3.48
CA LEU A 175 -12.11 -3.86 4.65
C LEU A 175 -13.03 -2.65 4.41
N ILE A 176 -14.30 -2.93 4.23
CA ILE A 176 -15.35 -1.95 3.99
C ILE A 176 -16.04 -1.68 5.33
N ILE A 177 -16.13 -0.42 5.74
CA ILE A 177 -16.67 0.01 7.04
C ILE A 177 -17.89 0.89 6.84
N ASP A 178 -18.94 0.67 7.64
CA ASP A 178 -20.12 1.54 7.70
C ASP A 178 -19.81 2.85 8.45
N LYS A 179 -19.70 3.96 7.72
CA LYS A 179 -19.43 5.28 8.32
C LYS A 179 -20.60 5.82 9.15
N ASP A 180 -21.80 5.27 8.99
CA ASP A 180 -22.94 5.64 9.85
C ASP A 180 -22.79 5.07 11.28
N LYS A 181 -21.84 4.15 11.48
CA LYS A 181 -21.60 3.44 12.75
C LYS A 181 -20.19 3.64 13.30
N VAL A 182 -19.21 3.79 12.42
CA VAL A 182 -17.80 3.93 12.78
C VAL A 182 -17.21 5.12 12.03
N GLU A 183 -16.69 6.09 12.77
CA GLU A 183 -15.97 7.20 12.17
C GLU A 183 -14.63 6.72 11.59
N VAL A 184 -14.38 7.04 10.31
CA VAL A 184 -13.14 6.68 9.61
C VAL A 184 -12.51 7.96 9.06
N ASN A 185 -11.36 8.33 9.63
CA ASN A 185 -10.56 9.49 9.24
C ASN A 185 -9.16 9.03 8.83
N GLY A 186 -8.66 9.59 7.74
CA GLY A 186 -7.32 9.33 7.24
C GLY A 186 -6.52 10.62 7.12
N LEU A 187 -5.23 10.54 7.35
CA LEU A 187 -4.29 11.63 7.12
C LEU A 187 -3.11 11.11 6.29
N ALA A 188 -2.75 11.84 5.24
CA ALA A 188 -1.59 11.56 4.41
C ALA A 188 -0.62 12.75 4.48
N VAL A 189 0.56 12.52 5.07
CA VAL A 189 1.64 13.51 5.16
C VAL A 189 2.92 12.87 4.62
N SER A 190 3.63 13.61 3.77
CA SER A 190 4.88 13.15 3.16
C SER A 190 6.10 13.76 3.85
N GLY A 191 6.08 15.07 4.14
CA GLY A 191 7.23 15.81 4.67
C GLY A 191 8.31 16.15 3.63
N TRP A 192 8.30 15.50 2.47
CA TRP A 192 9.26 15.73 1.39
C TRP A 192 9.13 17.14 0.78
N LYS A 193 10.27 17.80 0.55
CA LYS A 193 10.32 19.17 -0.01
C LYS A 193 10.69 19.15 -1.49
N PRO A 194 9.98 19.91 -2.35
CA PRO A 194 10.33 20.00 -3.77
C PRO A 194 11.66 20.72 -3.96
N VAL A 195 12.48 20.25 -4.89
CA VAL A 195 13.77 20.86 -5.25
C VAL A 195 13.94 20.98 -6.76
N GLY A 196 14.71 21.97 -7.18
CA GLY A 196 15.07 22.20 -8.57
C GLY A 196 13.94 22.80 -9.42
N THR A 197 14.15 22.78 -10.73
CA THR A 197 13.17 23.27 -11.70
C THR A 197 12.10 22.22 -11.98
N GLU A 198 10.91 22.71 -12.37
CA GLU A 198 9.85 21.84 -12.85
C GLU A 198 10.25 21.11 -14.14
N LYS A 199 9.83 19.86 -14.24
CA LYS A 199 10.09 18.93 -15.34
C LYS A 199 8.78 18.37 -15.88
N GLU A 200 8.77 17.98 -17.15
CA GLU A 200 7.60 17.40 -17.81
C GLU A 200 7.86 15.96 -18.24
N ILE A 201 6.92 15.06 -17.90
CA ILE A 201 6.88 13.71 -18.45
C ILE A 201 6.39 13.77 -19.89
N THR A 202 7.29 13.54 -20.85
CA THR A 202 6.99 13.69 -22.29
C THR A 202 6.56 12.38 -22.94
N LYS A 203 6.90 11.23 -22.34
CA LYS A 203 6.41 9.90 -22.74
C LYS A 203 6.35 8.96 -21.53
N ALA A 204 5.18 8.37 -21.28
CA ALA A 204 4.95 7.35 -20.26
C ALA A 204 3.87 6.37 -20.71
N GLU A 205 3.95 5.14 -20.23
CA GLU A 205 2.95 4.07 -20.42
C GLU A 205 2.82 3.27 -19.12
N GLY A 206 1.63 3.31 -18.50
CA GLY A 206 1.40 2.73 -17.18
C GLY A 206 2.38 3.26 -16.13
N ILE A 207 3.12 2.35 -15.51
CA ILE A 207 4.12 2.64 -14.48
C ILE A 207 5.50 3.03 -15.04
N TRP A 208 5.70 2.97 -16.36
CA TRP A 208 6.97 3.24 -17.02
C TRP A 208 7.02 4.64 -17.62
N VAL A 209 8.06 5.39 -17.27
CA VAL A 209 8.38 6.70 -17.85
C VAL A 209 9.58 6.57 -18.77
N TYR A 210 9.38 6.86 -20.06
CA TYR A 210 10.39 6.71 -21.10
C TYR A 210 11.18 8.00 -21.32
N SER A 211 10.51 9.16 -21.28
CA SER A 211 11.18 10.44 -21.48
C SER A 211 10.65 11.57 -20.60
N ILE A 212 11.57 12.44 -20.20
CA ILE A 212 11.37 13.64 -19.40
C ILE A 212 12.02 14.80 -20.16
N ASP A 213 11.29 15.89 -20.40
CA ASP A 213 11.75 17.03 -21.21
C ASP A 213 12.33 16.61 -22.58
N ASN A 214 11.74 15.58 -23.22
CA ASN A 214 12.21 14.94 -24.46
C ASN A 214 13.60 14.28 -24.39
N GLU A 215 14.15 14.08 -23.18
CA GLU A 215 15.34 13.29 -22.93
C GLU A 215 14.97 11.93 -22.31
N PRO A 216 15.80 10.87 -22.47
CA PRO A 216 15.57 9.59 -21.80
C PRO A 216 15.41 9.78 -20.29
N ALA A 217 14.35 9.20 -19.72
CA ALA A 217 14.02 9.42 -18.31
C ALA A 217 15.18 9.01 -17.40
N MET A 218 15.86 7.91 -17.74
CA MET A 218 17.01 7.44 -16.98
C MET A 218 18.15 8.48 -16.93
N SER A 219 18.42 9.15 -18.05
CA SER A 219 19.45 10.18 -18.16
C SER A 219 19.13 11.38 -17.24
N VAL A 220 17.89 11.86 -17.28
CA VAL A 220 17.47 13.03 -16.48
C VAL A 220 17.56 12.74 -14.98
N ILE A 221 17.09 11.58 -14.54
CA ILE A 221 17.12 11.21 -13.13
C ILE A 221 18.57 10.97 -12.67
N LYS A 222 19.43 10.34 -13.47
CA LYS A 222 20.87 10.20 -13.16
C LYS A 222 21.57 11.56 -12.99
N LYS A 223 21.25 12.53 -13.85
CA LYS A 223 21.78 13.90 -13.71
C LYS A 223 21.38 14.54 -12.38
N PHE A 224 20.15 14.31 -11.92
CA PHE A 224 19.66 14.84 -10.65
C PHE A 224 20.36 14.20 -9.44
N LEU A 225 20.56 12.89 -9.45
CA LEU A 225 21.17 12.16 -8.33
C LEU A 225 22.69 12.37 -8.21
N GLY A 226 23.33 12.88 -9.26
CA GLY A 226 24.78 13.09 -9.30
C GLY A 226 25.57 11.88 -9.81
N LYS A 227 26.87 12.08 -10.02
CA LYS A 227 27.78 11.17 -10.75
C LYS A 227 28.18 9.88 -10.00
N GLU A 228 27.71 9.65 -8.77
CA GLU A 228 28.19 8.56 -7.91
C GLU A 228 27.19 7.41 -7.68
N ILE A 229 26.18 7.24 -8.54
CA ILE A 229 25.48 5.94 -8.59
C ILE A 229 26.37 4.97 -9.35
N SER A 230 27.35 4.44 -8.63
CA SER A 230 28.22 3.37 -9.09
C SER A 230 27.37 2.09 -9.15
N PHE A 231 26.79 1.82 -10.32
CA PHE A 231 26.29 0.49 -10.62
C PHE A 231 27.49 -0.45 -10.56
N SER A 232 27.55 -1.29 -9.54
CA SER A 232 28.58 -2.33 -9.47
C SER A 232 28.41 -3.24 -10.68
N LYS A 233 29.21 -2.99 -11.73
CA LYS A 233 29.14 -3.59 -13.07
C LYS A 233 27.88 -3.22 -13.87
N GLN A 234 28.06 -3.13 -15.19
CA GLN A 234 27.00 -2.97 -16.20
C GLN A 234 25.97 -4.08 -15.99
N THR A 235 24.94 -3.76 -15.23
CA THR A 235 23.80 -4.64 -14.98
C THR A 235 22.80 -4.35 -16.09
N GLU A 236 22.75 -5.27 -17.06
CA GLU A 236 21.74 -5.22 -18.11
C GLU A 236 20.37 -5.65 -17.55
N GLY A 237 19.29 -5.11 -18.14
CA GLY A 237 17.92 -5.40 -17.74
C GLY A 237 17.36 -4.43 -16.70
N LEU A 238 16.52 -4.96 -15.82
CA LEU A 238 15.81 -4.22 -14.77
C LEU A 238 16.67 -4.15 -13.51
N VAL A 239 17.02 -2.93 -13.11
CA VAL A 239 17.90 -2.70 -11.95
C VAL A 239 17.09 -2.04 -10.83
N PRO A 240 16.94 -2.69 -9.66
CA PRO A 240 16.35 -2.07 -8.48
C PRO A 240 17.03 -0.76 -8.11
N VAL A 241 16.22 0.21 -7.76
CA VAL A 241 16.68 1.56 -7.50
C VAL A 241 16.49 1.85 -6.03
N ASN A 242 17.58 1.86 -5.28
CA ASN A 242 17.57 2.32 -3.89
C ASN A 242 17.69 3.84 -3.84
N ILE A 243 16.75 4.53 -4.52
CA ILE A 243 16.62 5.98 -4.44
C ILE A 243 15.55 6.29 -3.41
N ASP A 244 15.97 6.94 -2.33
CA ASP A 244 15.05 7.42 -1.32
C ASP A 244 14.31 8.70 -1.74
N PHE A 245 14.59 9.29 -2.91
CA PHE A 245 14.06 10.57 -3.39
C PHE A 245 12.88 10.40 -4.37
N PRO A 246 11.61 10.37 -3.92
CA PRO A 246 10.45 10.29 -4.80
C PRO A 246 10.29 11.53 -5.69
N LEU A 247 9.64 11.36 -6.83
CA LEU A 247 9.20 12.48 -7.66
C LEU A 247 7.91 13.08 -7.08
N GLN A 248 7.82 14.41 -7.05
CA GLN A 248 6.59 15.14 -6.70
C GLN A 248 5.83 15.47 -7.97
N VAL A 249 4.95 14.57 -8.40
CA VAL A 249 4.10 14.75 -9.58
C VAL A 249 2.91 15.64 -9.22
N GLN A 250 2.75 16.75 -9.94
CA GLN A 250 1.70 17.73 -9.69
C GLN A 250 0.33 17.16 -10.07
N ARG A 251 -0.65 17.45 -9.23
CA ARG A 251 -2.07 17.24 -9.53
C ARG A 251 -2.64 18.48 -10.21
N GLU A 252 -3.82 18.34 -10.82
CA GLU A 252 -4.60 19.51 -11.27
C GLU A 252 -4.96 20.43 -10.10
N SER A 253 -5.20 19.87 -8.91
CA SER A 253 -5.42 20.61 -7.67
C SER A 253 -4.95 19.80 -6.45
N GLY A 254 -4.61 20.52 -5.37
CA GLY A 254 -4.19 19.92 -4.09
C GLY A 254 -2.69 19.65 -3.99
N THR A 255 -2.32 18.75 -3.09
CA THR A 255 -0.92 18.40 -2.82
C THR A 255 -0.34 17.47 -3.89
N PRO A 256 0.95 17.62 -4.26
CA PRO A 256 1.61 16.73 -5.22
C PRO A 256 1.55 15.25 -4.78
N MET A 257 1.56 14.36 -5.77
CA MET A 257 1.69 12.93 -5.57
C MET A 257 3.15 12.53 -5.45
N MET A 258 3.47 11.74 -4.43
CA MET A 258 4.79 11.14 -4.29
C MET A 258 4.85 9.88 -5.15
N ARG A 259 5.81 9.85 -6.08
CA ARG A 259 6.03 8.73 -7.00
C ARG A 259 7.47 8.23 -6.80
N PRO A 260 7.69 7.16 -6.01
CA PRO A 260 9.02 6.60 -5.83
C PRO A 260 9.54 6.04 -7.15
N VAL A 261 10.85 6.14 -7.39
CA VAL A 261 11.52 5.52 -8.55
C VAL A 261 11.98 4.12 -8.12
N LEU A 262 11.49 3.08 -8.81
CA LEU A 262 11.60 1.70 -8.34
C LEU A 262 12.60 0.86 -9.14
N LEU A 263 12.52 0.90 -10.47
CA LEU A 263 13.38 0.12 -11.39
C LEU A 263 13.95 1.02 -12.50
N TRP A 264 15.23 0.84 -12.84
CA TRP A 264 15.78 1.30 -14.12
C TRP A 264 15.61 0.22 -15.17
N ASN A 265 15.13 0.58 -16.37
CA ASN A 265 15.26 -0.27 -17.54
C ASN A 265 16.46 0.21 -18.37
N THR A 266 17.55 -0.55 -18.35
CA THR A 266 18.78 -0.17 -19.04
C THR A 266 18.69 -0.34 -20.56
N ALA A 267 17.78 -1.19 -21.06
CA ALA A 267 17.65 -1.51 -22.48
C ALA A 267 17.07 -0.32 -23.29
N ASP A 268 16.08 0.38 -22.74
CA ASP A 268 15.41 1.51 -23.40
C ASP A 268 15.55 2.83 -22.62
N GLN A 269 16.30 2.83 -21.51
CA GLN A 269 16.55 3.98 -20.66
C GLN A 269 15.28 4.55 -19.98
N SER A 270 14.24 3.74 -19.80
CA SER A 270 13.05 4.10 -19.02
C SER A 270 13.25 3.88 -17.52
N VAL A 271 12.34 4.45 -16.72
CA VAL A 271 12.26 4.21 -15.27
C VAL A 271 10.86 3.80 -14.87
N MET A 272 10.76 2.90 -13.91
CA MET A 272 9.50 2.54 -13.28
C MET A 272 9.27 3.46 -12.09
N ILE A 273 8.07 4.04 -12.00
CA ILE A 273 7.63 4.85 -10.86
C ILE A 273 6.37 4.28 -10.21
N GLY A 274 6.27 4.38 -8.89
CA GLY A 274 5.14 3.83 -8.15
C GLY A 274 3.81 4.50 -8.48
N GLY A 275 2.86 3.77 -9.06
CA GLY A 275 1.53 4.27 -9.44
C GLY A 275 1.48 5.10 -10.73
N GLY A 276 2.59 5.18 -11.48
CA GLY A 276 2.61 5.77 -12.83
C GLY A 276 2.43 7.29 -12.91
N ALA A 277 2.41 7.79 -14.14
CA ALA A 277 2.12 9.18 -14.45
C ALA A 277 1.66 9.34 -15.91
N LYS A 278 0.83 10.36 -16.16
CA LYS A 278 0.33 10.68 -17.50
C LYS A 278 1.36 11.51 -18.27
N LYS A 279 1.37 11.38 -19.60
CA LYS A 279 2.08 12.31 -20.48
C LYS A 279 1.59 13.75 -20.23
N GLY A 280 2.52 14.70 -20.20
CA GLY A 280 2.28 16.10 -19.87
C GLY A 280 2.28 16.41 -18.38
N ALA A 281 2.33 15.39 -17.51
CA ALA A 281 2.40 15.60 -16.08
C ALA A 281 3.68 16.37 -15.72
N LYS A 282 3.50 17.43 -14.93
CA LYS A 282 4.59 18.22 -14.38
C LYS A 282 5.05 17.61 -13.06
N PHE A 283 6.35 17.64 -12.80
CA PHE A 283 6.88 17.18 -11.52
C PHE A 283 8.09 17.98 -11.09
N ARG A 284 8.43 17.88 -9.81
CA ARG A 284 9.73 18.30 -9.26
C ARG A 284 10.40 17.13 -8.58
N PHE A 285 11.72 17.18 -8.46
CA PHE A 285 12.42 16.27 -7.57
C PHE A 285 12.14 16.64 -6.12
N SER A 286 12.48 15.75 -5.18
CA SER A 286 12.32 16.04 -3.77
C SER A 286 13.51 15.65 -2.92
N LEU A 287 13.64 16.31 -1.77
CA LEU A 287 14.60 16.01 -0.72
C LEU A 287 13.84 15.64 0.56
N PRO A 288 14.44 14.81 1.44
CA PRO A 288 13.82 14.45 2.70
C PRO A 288 13.60 15.72 3.54
N PRO A 289 12.64 15.68 4.48
CA PRO A 289 12.51 16.77 5.43
C PRO A 289 13.84 17.01 6.17
N ASP A 290 14.12 18.26 6.51
CA ASP A 290 15.21 18.59 7.42
C ASP A 290 14.93 17.88 8.77
N LEU A 291 15.98 17.35 9.43
CA LEU A 291 15.84 16.57 10.67
C LEU A 291 15.06 17.31 11.77
N ASP A 292 15.07 18.64 11.76
CA ASP A 292 14.32 19.50 12.69
C ASP A 292 12.78 19.36 12.59
N VAL A 293 12.25 18.72 11.55
CA VAL A 293 10.80 18.47 11.37
C VAL A 293 10.32 17.24 12.16
N ILE A 294 11.22 16.34 12.56
CA ILE A 294 10.85 15.10 13.26
C ILE A 294 10.46 15.38 14.72
N ASP A 295 10.99 16.45 15.34
CA ASP A 295 10.75 16.78 16.74
C ASP A 295 9.42 17.52 17.01
N THR A 296 8.63 17.83 15.98
CA THR A 296 7.42 18.66 16.11
C THR A 296 6.09 17.99 15.74
N VAL A 297 6.06 16.66 15.57
CA VAL A 297 4.81 15.92 15.32
C VAL A 297 4.44 15.04 16.50
#